data_AF-A0AAW5ICZ5-F1
#
_entry.id   AF-A0AAW5ICZ5-F1
#
_cell.length_a   1.000
_cell.length_b   1.000
_cell.length_c   1.000
_cell.angle_alpha   90.00
_cell.angle_beta   90.00
_cell.angle_gamma   90.00
#
_symmetry.space_group_name_H-M   'P 1'
#
loop_
_entity.id
_entity.type
_entity.pdbx_description
1 polymer ?
#
loop_
_entity_poly.entity_id
_entity_poly.type
_entity_poly.pdbx_seq_one_letter_code
_entity_poly.pdbx_strand_id
1 'polypeptide(L)' 'PAIRKLIYTTNTVEGYHRQVRKVTKTKGVFPTDNSLEKLVYLAYRNIRKKWTMPLANWGQLSQQLAIKFGDRFKIM' A
#
# COMPACT_ATOMS: atom_id res chain seq x y z
N PRO A 1 -14.88 -14.33 4.32
CA PRO A 1 -13.48 -14.86 4.25
C PRO A 1 -12.52 -13.98 3.45
N ALA A 2 -12.87 -13.61 2.20
CA ALA A 2 -12.02 -12.82 1.31
C ALA A 2 -11.72 -11.40 1.83
N ILE A 3 -12.72 -10.66 2.31
CA ILE A 3 -12.54 -9.31 2.89
C ILE A 3 -11.60 -9.34 4.10
N ARG A 4 -11.79 -10.29 5.02
CA ARG A 4 -10.88 -10.45 6.18
C ARG A 4 -9.46 -10.75 5.72
N LYS A 5 -9.29 -11.64 4.74
CA LYS A 5 -7.96 -11.96 4.19
C LYS A 5 -7.29 -10.71 3.61
N LEU A 6 -8.01 -9.88 2.86
CA LEU A 6 -7.46 -8.62 2.35
C LEU A 6 -6.98 -7.70 3.48
N ILE A 7 -7.82 -7.49 4.51
CA ILE A 7 -7.53 -6.56 5.61
C ILE A 7 -6.36 -7.06 6.46
N TYR A 8 -6.32 -8.36 6.78
CA TYR A 8 -5.31 -8.93 7.68
C TYR A 8 -4.06 -9.43 6.97
N THR A 9 -3.97 -9.33 5.64
CA THR A 9 -2.71 -9.62 4.94
C THR A 9 -1.70 -8.52 5.24
N THR A 10 -0.77 -8.77 6.15
CA THR A 10 0.27 -7.82 6.54
C THR A 10 1.36 -7.63 5.48
N ASN A 11 1.49 -8.57 4.53
CA ASN A 11 2.54 -8.58 3.51
C ASN A 11 2.61 -7.28 2.68
N THR A 12 1.48 -6.61 2.45
CA THR A 12 1.43 -5.35 1.69
C THR A 12 2.08 -4.20 2.44
N VAL A 13 1.70 -4.01 3.72
CA VAL A 13 2.23 -2.96 4.59
C VAL A 13 3.68 -3.25 4.98
N GLU A 14 3.99 -4.49 5.37
CA GLU A 14 5.36 -4.89 5.71
C GLU A 14 6.30 -4.81 4.51
N GLY A 15 5.81 -5.16 3.30
CA GLY A 15 6.55 -5.00 2.06
C GLY A 15 6.94 -3.55 1.79
N TYR A 16 6.00 -2.60 2.01
CA TYR A 16 6.27 -1.17 1.91
C TYR A 16 7.30 -0.72 2.97
N HIS A 17 7.08 -1.04 4.24
CA HIS A 17 7.99 -0.69 5.34
C HIS A 17 9.41 -1.20 5.10
N ARG A 18 9.55 -2.44 4.60
CA ARG A 18 10.85 -3.00 4.25
C ARG A 18 11.59 -2.17 3.20
N GLN A 19 10.90 -1.68 2.17
CA GLN A 19 11.52 -0.84 1.14
C GLN A 19 11.91 0.53 1.71
N VAL A 20 11.07 1.13 2.55
CA VAL A 20 11.39 2.40 3.22
C VAL A 20 12.61 2.24 4.13
N ARG A 21 12.63 1.21 4.99
CA ARG A 21 13.80 0.90 5.84
C ARG A 21 15.06 0.65 5.00
N LYS A 22 14.94 0.00 3.84
CA LYS A 22 16.08 -0.25 2.94
C LYS A 22 16.72 1.04 2.43
N VAL A 23 15.94 2.08 2.14
CA VAL A 23 16.46 3.36 1.63
C VAL A 23 16.95 4.28 2.75
N THR A 24 16.42 4.14 3.96
CA THR A 24 16.84 4.95 5.12
C THR A 24 18.01 4.34 5.90
N LYS A 25 18.24 3.01 5.84
CA LYS A 25 19.25 2.32 6.68
C LYS A 25 20.68 2.86 6.56
N THR A 26 21.05 3.46 5.42
CA THR A 26 22.41 3.97 5.17
C THR A 26 22.56 5.45 5.50
N LYS A 27 21.46 6.15 5.85
CA LYS A 27 21.49 7.55 6.23
C LYS A 27 21.34 7.66 7.75
N GLY A 28 22.46 7.97 8.41
CA GLY A 28 22.51 8.09 9.88
C GLY A 28 21.76 9.31 10.42
N VAL A 29 21.83 10.46 9.74
CA VAL A 29 21.14 11.70 10.12
C VAL A 29 20.60 12.41 8.88
N PHE A 30 19.43 13.01 9.01
CA PHE A 30 18.84 13.87 7.99
C PHE A 30 19.04 15.34 8.40
N PRO A 31 19.54 16.23 7.52
CA PRO A 31 19.77 17.63 7.85
C PRO A 31 18.51 18.43 8.17
N THR A 32 17.36 18.04 7.59
CA THR A 32 16.05 18.66 7.79
C THR A 32 14.93 17.63 7.58
N ASP A 33 13.75 17.87 8.16
CA ASP A 33 12.57 17.02 7.95
C ASP A 33 12.17 16.95 6.46
N ASN A 34 12.28 18.06 5.74
CA ASN A 34 12.04 18.12 4.30
C ASN A 34 12.96 17.17 3.50
N SER A 35 14.20 16.97 3.94
CA SER A 35 15.12 16.05 3.28
C SER A 35 14.72 14.58 3.47
N LEU A 36 14.19 14.24 4.65
CA LEU A 36 13.62 12.93 4.94
C LEU A 36 12.34 12.70 4.11
N GLU A 37 11.43 13.68 4.11
CA GLU A 37 10.18 13.60 3.37
C GLU A 37 10.42 13.39 1.86
N LYS A 38 11.32 14.16 1.25
CA LYS A 38 11.71 13.99 -0.16
C LYS A 38 12.24 12.59 -0.45
N LEU A 39 13.06 12.03 0.45
CA LEU A 39 13.59 10.68 0.28
C LEU A 39 12.49 9.61 0.35
N VAL A 40 11.57 9.73 1.31
CA VAL A 40 10.43 8.82 1.43
C VAL A 40 9.52 8.94 0.21
N TYR A 41 9.27 10.15 -0.29
CA TYR A 41 8.49 10.39 -1.51
C TYR A 41 9.13 9.74 -2.74
N LEU A 42 10.45 9.89 -2.92
CA LEU A 42 11.18 9.25 -4.02
C LEU A 42 11.13 7.72 -3.90
N ALA A 43 11.25 7.18 -2.70
CA ALA A 43 11.11 5.74 -2.46
C ALA A 43 9.70 5.26 -2.82
N TYR A 44 8.66 5.96 -2.36
CA TYR A 44 7.27 5.70 -2.74
C TYR A 44 7.08 5.70 -4.26
N ARG A 45 7.61 6.70 -4.97
CA ARG A 45 7.51 6.78 -6.44
C ARG A 45 8.10 5.54 -7.11
N ASN A 46 9.24 5.06 -6.62
CA ASN A 46 9.88 3.85 -7.14
C ASN A 46 9.12 2.56 -6.80
N ILE A 47 8.54 2.48 -5.60
CA ILE A 47 7.70 1.35 -5.17
C ILE A 47 6.42 1.30 -6.01
N ARG A 48 5.72 2.43 -6.14
CA ARG A 48 4.46 2.56 -6.89
C ARG A 48 4.60 2.09 -8.33
N LYS A 49 5.72 2.40 -8.99
CA LYS A 49 6.01 1.95 -10.37
C LYS A 49 5.95 0.42 -10.52
N LYS A 50 6.20 -0.34 -9.45
CA LYS A 50 6.17 -1.80 -9.45
C LYS A 50 4.80 -2.38 -9.07
N TRP A 51 3.88 -1.56 -8.58
CA TRP A 51 2.52 -1.98 -8.22
C TRP A 51 1.61 -2.00 -9.44
N THR A 52 1.94 -2.88 -10.38
CA THR A 52 1.20 -3.07 -11.64
C THR A 52 0.21 -4.23 -11.57
N MET A 53 0.43 -5.19 -10.66
CA MET A 53 -0.45 -6.33 -10.52
C MET A 53 -1.78 -5.94 -9.87
N PRO A 54 -2.92 -6.36 -10.46
CA PRO A 54 -4.22 -6.17 -9.83
C PRO A 54 -4.36 -7.04 -8.57
N LEU A 55 -5.24 -6.60 -7.68
CA LEU A 55 -5.60 -7.37 -6.48
C LEU A 55 -6.24 -8.71 -6.88
N ALA A 56 -5.72 -9.79 -6.32
CA ALA A 56 -6.27 -11.12 -6.54
C ALA A 56 -7.74 -11.17 -6.09
N ASN A 57 -8.61 -11.75 -6.94
CA ASN A 57 -10.04 -11.90 -6.69
C ASN A 57 -10.79 -10.58 -6.46
N TRP A 58 -10.31 -9.47 -7.02
CA TRP A 58 -10.94 -8.15 -6.85
C TRP A 58 -12.43 -8.14 -7.24
N GLY A 59 -12.81 -8.79 -8.35
CA GLY A 59 -14.21 -8.82 -8.81
C GLY A 59 -15.18 -9.45 -7.80
N GLN A 60 -14.79 -10.54 -7.14
CA GLN A 60 -15.63 -11.16 -6.11
C GLN A 60 -15.64 -10.30 -4.83
N LEU A 61 -14.50 -9.70 -4.49
CA LEU A 61 -14.38 -8.87 -3.30
C LEU A 61 -15.20 -7.57 -3.43
N SER A 62 -15.17 -6.92 -4.59
CA SER A 62 -15.94 -5.71 -4.86
C SER A 62 -17.45 -5.98 -4.76
N GLN A 63 -17.92 -7.13 -5.25
CA GLN A 63 -19.31 -7.57 -5.06
C GLN A 63 -19.68 -7.73 -3.59
N GLN A 64 -18.84 -8.40 -2.80
CA GLN A 64 -19.08 -8.55 -1.36
C GLN A 64 -19.07 -7.20 -0.63
N LEU A 65 -18.20 -6.26 -1.04
CA LEU A 65 -18.15 -4.91 -0.49
C LEU A 65 -19.41 -4.11 -0.85
N ALA A 66 -19.89 -4.21 -2.09
CA ALA A 66 -21.11 -3.53 -2.53
C ALA A 66 -22.34 -4.01 -1.76
N ILE A 67 -22.49 -5.32 -1.59
CA ILE A 67 -23.59 -5.88 -0.79
C ILE A 67 -23.50 -5.41 0.67
N LYS A 68 -22.29 -5.39 1.24
CA LYS A 68 -22.10 -5.03 2.66
C LYS A 68 -22.25 -3.53 2.94
N PHE A 69 -21.90 -2.68 1.98
CA PHE A 69 -21.83 -1.23 2.16
C PHE A 69 -22.86 -0.43 1.36
N GLY A 70 -23.68 -1.11 0.55
CA GLY A 70 -24.83 -0.56 -0.17
C GLY A 70 -24.46 0.71 -0.94
N ASP A 71 -25.17 1.80 -0.63
CA ASP A 71 -25.03 3.08 -1.31
C ASP A 71 -23.63 3.72 -1.20
N ARG A 72 -22.82 3.29 -0.22
CA ARG A 72 -21.45 3.82 -0.03
C ARG A 72 -20.43 3.20 -0.98
N PHE A 73 -20.75 2.08 -1.63
CA PHE A 73 -19.83 1.40 -2.54
C PHE A 73 -20.59 0.83 -3.73
N LYS A 74 -20.62 1.61 -4.82
CA LYS A 74 -21.20 1.20 -6.10
C LYS A 74 -20.11 0.60 -6.98
N ILE A 75 -20.38 -0.57 -7.54
CA ILE A 75 -19.54 -1.16 -8.58
C ILE A 75 -19.95 -0.46 -9.88
N MET A 76 -19.03 0.31 -10.48
CA MET A 76 -19.19 0.87 -11.82
C MET A 76 -19.22 -0.23 -12.88
#